data_AF-A0A0L0MFP6-F1
#
_entry.id   AF-A0A0L0MFP6-F1
#
_cell.length_a   1.000
_cell.length_b   1.000
_cell.length_c   1.000
_cell.angle_alpha   90.00
_cell.angle_beta   90.00
_cell.angle_gamma   90.00
#
_symmetry.space_group_name_H-M   'P 1'
#
loop_
_entity.id
_entity.type
_entity.pdbx_description
1 polymer ?
#
loop_
_entity_poly.entity_id
_entity_poly.type
_entity_poly.pdbx_seq_one_letter_code
_entity_poly.pdbx_strand_id
1 'polypeptide(L)'
;MQAKILAHEKPDEAAAEEIHRFTFQLDDDYSGKLTDSISLRTARVIVANLGDGNAFIAMLREIVSAEPAQYDTLVGHVYLDRH
;
A
#
# COMPACT_ATOMS: atom_id res chain seq x y z
N MET A 1 -0.33 -13.93 7.44
CA MET A 1 -0.91 -12.67 6.92
C MET A 1 -0.51 -12.41 5.47
N GLN A 2 -1.44 -11.89 4.65
CA GLN A 2 -1.25 -11.49 3.26
C GLN A 2 -1.77 -10.05 3.05
N ALA A 3 -1.11 -9.27 2.19
CA ALA A 3 -1.60 -7.97 1.74
C ALA A 3 -1.72 -7.94 0.21
N LYS A 4 -2.77 -7.33 -0.33
CA LYS A 4 -2.98 -7.20 -1.78
C LYS A 4 -3.44 -5.80 -2.13
N ILE A 5 -2.84 -5.19 -3.15
CA ILE A 5 -3.32 -3.91 -3.68
C ILE A 5 -4.49 -4.20 -4.63
N LEU A 6 -5.64 -3.59 -4.38
CA LEU A 6 -6.86 -3.77 -5.17
C LEU A 6 -7.04 -2.67 -6.22
N ALA A 7 -6.67 -1.43 -5.87
CA ALA A 7 -6.83 -0.29 -6.77
C ALA A 7 -5.85 0.83 -6.42
N HIS A 8 -5.60 1.69 -7.40
CA HIS A 8 -4.87 2.94 -7.27
C HIS A 8 -5.72 4.07 -7.86
N GLU A 9 -5.83 5.16 -7.11
CA GLU A 9 -6.56 6.37 -7.49
C GLU A 9 -5.58 7.54 -7.57
N LYS A 10 -5.62 8.24 -8.70
CA LYS A 10 -4.84 9.46 -8.93
C LYS A 10 -5.61 10.66 -8.36
N PRO A 11 -4.90 11.70 -7.86
CA PRO A 11 -5.55 12.92 -7.41
C PRO A 11 -6.27 13.64 -8.57
N ASP A 12 -7.45 14.21 -8.29
CA ASP A 12 -8.27 14.91 -9.29
C ASP A 12 -7.64 16.23 -9.79
N GLU A 13 -6.73 16.84 -9.03
CA GLU A 13 -6.04 18.08 -9.39
C GLU A 13 -4.52 17.94 -9.33
N ALA A 14 -3.84 18.49 -10.33
CA ALA A 14 -2.38 18.52 -10.46
C ALA A 14 -1.65 19.18 -9.28
N ALA A 15 -2.36 19.93 -8.41
CA ALA A 15 -1.81 20.54 -7.21
C ALA A 15 -1.69 19.57 -6.01
N ALA A 16 -2.20 18.35 -6.13
CA ALA A 16 -2.24 17.37 -5.06
C ALA A 16 -1.49 16.08 -5.41
N GLU A 17 -0.32 16.18 -6.06
CA GLU A 17 0.60 15.05 -6.32
C GLU A 17 0.87 14.19 -5.06
N GLU A 18 0.63 14.74 -3.85
CA GLU A 18 0.77 14.05 -2.56
C GLU A 18 -0.40 13.13 -2.16
N ILE A 19 -1.49 13.04 -2.93
CA ILE A 19 -2.69 12.26 -2.56
C ILE A 19 -2.98 11.13 -3.55
N HIS A 20 -1.94 10.45 -4.06
CA HIS A 20 -2.14 9.10 -4.59
C HIS A 20 -2.72 8.20 -3.51
N ARG A 21 -3.82 7.51 -3.81
CA ARG A 21 -4.49 6.63 -2.86
C ARG A 21 -4.47 5.20 -3.35
N PHE A 22 -4.17 4.28 -2.44
CA PHE A 22 -4.13 2.85 -2.71
C PHE A 22 -5.16 2.16 -1.85
N THR A 23 -6.08 1.44 -2.48
CA THR A 23 -7.02 0.55 -1.80
C THR A 23 -6.38 -0.83 -1.75
N PHE A 24 -6.36 -1.44 -0.57
CA PHE A 24 -5.71 -2.72 -0.32
C PHE A 24 -6.62 -3.63 0.50
N GLN A 25 -6.31 -4.92 0.45
CA GLN A 25 -6.91 -5.95 1.28
C GLN A 25 -5.83 -6.61 2.13
N LEU A 26 -6.06 -6.69 3.42
CA LEU A 26 -5.31 -7.54 4.34
C LEU A 26 -6.11 -8.81 4.58
N ASP A 27 -5.47 -9.95 4.46
CA ASP A 27 -6.02 -11.25 4.82
C ASP A 27 -5.17 -11.78 5.97
N ASP A 28 -5.75 -11.80 7.16
CA ASP A 28 -5.13 -12.36 8.35
C ASP A 28 -5.93 -13.56 8.84
N ASP A 29 -5.21 -14.60 9.24
CA ASP A 29 -5.78 -15.91 9.57
C ASP A 29 -6.74 -15.83 10.78
N TYR A 30 -6.62 -14.75 11.58
CA TYR A 30 -7.41 -14.53 12.80
C TYR A 30 -8.57 -13.55 12.61
N SER A 31 -8.38 -12.50 11.82
CA SER A 31 -9.31 -11.37 11.72
C SER A 31 -10.07 -11.32 10.40
N GLY A 32 -9.74 -12.21 9.45
CA GLY A 32 -10.36 -12.30 8.14
C GLY A 32 -9.87 -11.23 7.16
N LYS A 33 -10.70 -10.94 6.16
CA LYS A 33 -10.37 -9.97 5.11
C LYS A 33 -10.79 -8.56 5.49
N LEU A 34 -9.81 -7.68 5.67
CA LEU A 34 -10.00 -6.24 5.84
C LEU A 34 -9.67 -5.53 4.53
N THR A 35 -10.59 -4.71 4.02
CA THR A 35 -10.33 -3.81 2.89
C THR A 35 -10.30 -2.38 3.39
N ASP A 36 -9.23 -1.65 3.10
CA ASP A 36 -9.07 -0.25 3.49
C ASP A 36 -8.27 0.53 2.42
N SER A 37 -8.13 1.84 2.60
CA SER A 37 -7.39 2.72 1.70
C SER A 37 -6.36 3.58 2.44
N ILE A 38 -5.22 3.84 1.80
CA ILE A 38 -4.16 4.68 2.36
C ILE A 38 -3.64 5.65 1.31
N SER A 39 -3.31 6.87 1.74
CA SER A 39 -2.61 7.84 0.88
C SER A 39 -1.10 7.56 0.87
N LEU A 40 -0.44 7.93 -0.22
CA LEU A 40 1.02 7.83 -0.36
C LEU A 40 1.74 8.59 0.76
N ARG A 41 1.23 9.77 1.14
CA ARG A 41 1.75 10.54 2.27
C ARG A 41 1.72 9.75 3.58
N THR A 42 0.60 9.11 3.90
CA THR A 42 0.49 8.30 5.11
C THR A 42 1.39 7.06 5.02
N ALA A 43 1.47 6.40 3.87
CA ALA A 43 2.36 5.26 3.65
C ALA A 43 3.83 5.62 3.93
N ARG A 44 4.30 6.80 3.47
CA ARG A 44 5.65 7.32 3.76
C ARG A 44 5.90 7.51 5.25
N VAL A 45 4.94 8.09 5.97
CA VAL A 45 5.04 8.28 7.42
C VAL A 45 5.13 6.94 8.15
N ILE A 46 4.29 5.97 7.78
CA ILE A 46 4.27 4.65 8.41
C ILE A 46 5.61 3.93 8.17
N VAL A 47 6.09 3.87 6.92
CA VAL A 47 7.35 3.20 6.57
C VAL A 47 8.56 3.85 7.26
N ALA A 48 8.56 5.18 7.42
CA ALA A 48 9.64 5.88 8.11
C ALA A 48 9.73 5.58 9.61
N ASN A 49 8.62 5.16 10.23
CA ASN A 49 8.53 4.95 11.68
C ASN A 49 8.45 3.47 12.09
N LEU A 50 8.26 2.55 11.14
CA LEU A 50 8.16 1.12 11.40
C LEU A 50 9.34 0.36 10.78
N GLY A 51 9.91 -0.57 11.55
CA GLY A 51 11.02 -1.43 11.13
C GLY A 51 10.64 -2.47 10.08
N ASP A 52 11.51 -3.47 9.88
CA ASP A 52 11.15 -4.65 9.07
C ASP A 52 9.88 -5.28 9.63
N GLY A 53 8.95 -5.56 8.72
CA GLY A 53 7.58 -5.80 9.09
C GLY A 53 6.88 -6.77 8.14
N ASN A 54 5.68 -7.12 8.58
CA ASN A 54 4.77 -8.07 7.95
C ASN A 54 4.37 -7.68 6.51
N ALA A 55 3.54 -8.52 5.87
CA ALA A 55 3.06 -8.30 4.51
C ALA A 55 2.56 -6.88 4.21
N PHE A 56 1.92 -6.21 5.19
CA PHE A 56 1.44 -4.83 5.03
C PHE A 56 2.60 -3.84 4.92
N ILE A 57 3.60 -3.94 5.79
CA ILE A 57 4.79 -3.07 5.72
C ILE A 57 5.58 -3.30 4.43
N ALA A 58 5.70 -4.56 3.99
CA ALA A 58 6.31 -4.87 2.69
C ALA A 58 5.56 -4.20 1.52
N MET A 59 4.23 -4.28 1.53
CA MET A 59 3.39 -3.60 0.53
C MET A 59 3.58 -2.07 0.55
N LEU A 60 3.57 -1.45 1.73
CA LEU A 60 3.75 0.00 1.85
C LEU A 60 5.14 0.45 1.37
N ARG A 61 6.18 -0.33 1.64
CA ARG A 61 7.54 -0.03 1.17
C ARG A 61 7.63 -0.04 -0.35
N GLU A 62 7.00 -1.02 -1.00
CA GLU A 62 6.94 -1.08 -2.46
C GLU A 62 6.21 0.13 -3.05
N ILE A 63 5.05 0.50 -2.50
CA ILE A 63 4.31 1.72 -2.88
C ILE A 63 5.20 2.97 -2.74
N VAL A 64 5.92 3.09 -1.63
CA VAL A 64 6.79 4.26 -1.36
C VAL A 64 8.02 4.29 -2.27
N SER A 65 8.55 3.13 -2.65
CA SER A 65 9.73 3.01 -3.52
C SER A 65 9.43 3.15 -5.01
N ALA A 66 8.18 2.90 -5.42
CA ALA A 66 7.77 2.97 -6.82
C ALA A 66 7.68 4.42 -7.32
N GLU A 67 8.02 4.61 -8.59
CA GLU A 67 7.80 5.88 -9.28
C GLU A 67 6.30 6.07 -9.62
N PRO A 68 5.79 7.31 -9.73
CA PRO A 68 4.38 7.54 -10.04
C PRO A 68 3.86 6.85 -11.31
N ALA A 69 4.74 6.68 -12.31
CA ALA A 69 4.42 5.97 -13.54
C ALA A 69 4.17 4.45 -13.34
N GLN A 70 4.59 3.90 -12.20
CA GLN A 70 4.52 2.47 -11.88
C GLN A 70 3.38 2.14 -10.92
N TYR A 71 2.69 3.12 -10.35
CA TYR A 71 1.63 2.86 -9.35
C TYR A 71 0.50 1.97 -9.86
N ASP A 72 0.10 2.14 -11.11
CA ASP A 72 -0.92 1.28 -11.73
C ASP A 72 -0.43 -0.17 -11.89
N THR A 73 0.88 -0.41 -11.98
CA THR A 73 1.45 -1.77 -12.07
C THR A 73 1.46 -2.52 -10.75
N LEU A 74 1.36 -1.80 -9.62
CA LEU A 74 1.29 -2.41 -8.29
C LEU A 74 -0.09 -3.02 -8.02
N VAL A 75 -1.12 -2.64 -8.77
CA VAL A 75 -2.47 -3.19 -8.63
C VAL A 75 -2.46 -4.69 -8.93
N GLY A 76 -3.01 -5.47 -8.00
CA GLY A 76 -3.03 -6.92 -8.09
C GLY A 76 -1.82 -7.62 -7.46
N HIS A 77 -0.75 -6.90 -7.13
CA HIS A 77 0.40 -7.46 -6.42
C HIS A 77 -0.03 -7.98 -5.04
N VAL A 78 0.52 -9.15 -4.69
CA VAL A 78 0.29 -9.84 -3.43
C VAL A 78 1.59 -9.92 -2.66
N TYR A 79 1.55 -9.52 -1.40
CA TYR A 79 2.64 -9.54 -0.46
C TYR A 79 2.32 -10.55 0.64
N LEU A 80 3.29 -11.39 0.97
CA LEU A 80 3.15 -12.43 1.99
C LEU A 80 4.07 -12.10 3.16
N ASP A 81 3.62 -12.46 4.35
CA ASP A 81 4.45 -12.34 5.53
C ASP A 81 5.69 -13.25 5.38
N ARG A 82 6.87 -12.70 5.63
CA ARG A 82 8.11 -13.46 5.61
C ARG A 82 8.46 -13.75 7.06
N HIS A 83 8.17 -14.98 7.49
CA HIS A 83 8.59 -15.54 8.77
C HIS A 83 10.11 -15.56 8.93
#